data_AF-A0A5N7XIG4-F1
#
_entry.id   AF-A0A5N7XIG4-F1
#
_cell.length_a   1.000
_cell.length_b   1.000
_cell.length_c   1.000
_cell.angle_alpha   90.00
_cell.angle_beta   90.00
_cell.angle_gamma   90.00
#
_symmetry.space_group_name_H-M   'P 1'
#
loop_
_entity.id
_entity.type
_entity.pdbx_description
1 polymer ?
#
loop_
_entity_poly.entity_id
_entity_poly.type
_entity_poly.pdbx_seq_one_letter_code
_entity_poly.pdbx_strand_id
1 'polypeptide(L)'
;MPDLDHLFVTGFTTGRAFKSHLSVRNVASPQRDRGAHGHRLLRQLSVVRLNADAIARERASRGIAVATGLTIAIEFHADSDIDVKSLEWKRDGIEVLTVADSGGAKVLALHVPEGRLSALESRIEAYLNGPLTRYNKPQNANLVNAIETIRSAAFNELWTEDFDPPKQAEERWLQIWLRLSGRVPKVVAAAFHEVATQLGIQIQPGYLSFPGRVVVAAYTSRQALESALRLLDTVAEIRAVQPHAEFFLSELAPREQVQWVQNLVQRCSFPHAEEVPYVTLLDTGVNRAHPLLEEAVAHDDVHAVHPEWGGSDMNGHGTEMAGVICHGDLTEPLAHAEAVAVPHRLESVKIFPPLGVNPPHLYGWVVAKAVNTVEQQNPDRRRIFVTMTTAIGPGAGKPTEWSGCIDQLAFGLDGLEPYGNGVQWGADAVLRQRLFVLAAGNVPWQAWGTYPDINYNTSIEDPGQSWNAITVGACTQLEDVDRQHWPNARLIAQVGGLSPASTTSRLWRHSWPLKPDVVAEGGNGSLDHTQVVNVGPNSLRILTTSHRPHQSALAETGDTSAAAAEVARISAHLRARYPSYWEETIRALVIHGARHTPQMRAGLLPVSMTPC
;
A
#
# COMPACT_ATOMS: atom_id res chain seq x y z
N MET A 1 19.55 24.88 -8.61
CA MET A 1 18.09 24.75 -8.74
C MET A 1 17.75 23.33 -8.30
N PRO A 2 16.85 23.10 -7.35
CA PRO A 2 16.49 21.74 -6.95
C PRO A 2 15.66 21.08 -8.06
N ASP A 3 16.02 19.86 -8.42
CA ASP A 3 15.21 18.95 -9.25
C ASP A 3 13.91 18.63 -8.50
N LEU A 4 12.84 19.33 -8.86
CA LEU A 4 11.48 19.01 -8.43
C LEU A 4 10.82 18.18 -9.52
N ASP A 5 10.40 16.96 -9.19
CA ASP A 5 9.45 16.22 -10.01
C ASP A 5 8.09 16.88 -9.81
N HIS A 6 7.57 17.54 -10.86
CA HIS A 6 6.22 17.39 -11.43
C HIS A 6 5.75 18.69 -12.14
N LEU A 7 5.54 18.55 -13.46
CA LEU A 7 4.57 19.25 -14.34
C LEU A 7 4.42 20.78 -14.24
N PHE A 8 5.38 21.51 -14.80
CA PHE A 8 5.09 22.79 -15.47
C PHE A 8 4.76 22.53 -16.95
N VAL A 9 3.49 22.72 -17.36
CA VAL A 9 3.13 22.79 -18.79
C VAL A 9 3.25 24.23 -19.28
N THR A 10 4.45 24.80 -19.16
CA THR A 10 4.81 26.06 -19.83
C THR A 10 6.12 25.82 -20.58
N GLY A 11 6.08 25.90 -21.92
CA GLY A 11 7.26 25.78 -22.78
C GLY A 11 7.54 24.42 -23.45
N PHE A 12 6.80 23.34 -23.14
CA PHE A 12 6.97 22.01 -23.75
C PHE A 12 5.83 21.55 -24.68
N THR A 13 5.16 22.46 -25.37
CA THR A 13 4.30 22.07 -26.50
C THR A 13 5.13 21.97 -27.78
N THR A 14 5.67 20.79 -28.08
CA THR A 14 6.01 20.47 -29.47
C THR A 14 4.74 20.02 -30.17
N GLY A 15 4.22 20.85 -31.09
CA GLY A 15 3.21 20.41 -32.05
C GLY A 15 3.77 19.23 -32.84
N ARG A 16 3.32 18.02 -32.53
CA ARG A 16 3.63 16.83 -33.31
C ARG A 16 2.45 16.57 -34.23
N ALA A 17 2.71 16.39 -35.52
CA ALA A 17 1.68 15.92 -36.44
C ALA A 17 1.06 14.62 -35.89
N PHE A 18 -0.26 14.52 -35.93
CA PHE A 18 -1.00 13.31 -35.54
C PHE A 18 -0.35 12.08 -36.17
N LYS A 19 0.14 11.16 -35.33
CA LYS A 19 0.67 9.86 -35.76
C LYS A 19 -0.36 8.78 -35.42
N SER A 20 -0.90 8.16 -36.47
CA SER A 20 -1.83 7.05 -36.39
C SER A 20 -1.32 5.91 -35.49
N HIS A 21 -2.20 5.39 -34.62
CA HIS A 21 -1.98 4.20 -33.79
C HIS A 21 -1.81 2.89 -34.61
N LEU A 22 -1.91 2.96 -35.94
CA LEU A 22 -1.75 1.81 -36.84
C LEU A 22 -0.28 1.56 -37.26
N SER A 23 0.66 2.37 -36.80
CA SER A 23 2.10 2.19 -37.08
C SER A 23 2.76 1.45 -35.91
N VAL A 24 2.80 0.12 -35.98
CA VAL A 24 3.70 -0.70 -35.15
C VAL A 24 5.13 -0.27 -35.46
N ARG A 25 5.73 0.50 -34.55
CA ARG A 25 7.15 0.83 -34.65
C ARG A 25 7.90 -0.43 -34.21
N ASN A 26 8.22 -1.31 -35.16
CA ASN A 26 9.16 -2.40 -34.91
C ASN A 26 10.50 -1.77 -34.50
N VAL A 27 10.74 -1.64 -33.19
CA VAL A 27 12.08 -1.33 -32.69
C VAL A 27 12.95 -2.50 -33.14
N ALA A 28 13.93 -2.22 -33.99
CA ALA A 28 14.74 -3.27 -34.59
C ALA A 28 15.60 -3.91 -33.49
N SER A 29 15.45 -5.21 -33.28
CA SER A 29 16.33 -5.98 -32.39
C SER A 29 17.80 -5.67 -32.69
N PRO A 30 18.67 -5.61 -31.67
CA PRO A 30 20.05 -5.14 -31.84
C PRO A 30 20.78 -5.96 -32.91
N GLN A 31 21.64 -5.33 -33.71
CA GLN A 31 22.47 -6.08 -34.66
C GLN A 31 23.61 -6.77 -33.89
N ARG A 32 23.78 -8.07 -34.13
CA ARG A 32 24.79 -8.92 -33.50
C ARG A 32 25.63 -9.60 -34.56
N ASP A 33 26.86 -9.97 -34.21
CA ASP A 33 27.61 -10.94 -34.99
C ASP A 33 26.90 -12.29 -34.92
N ARG A 34 26.34 -12.72 -36.06
CA ARG A 34 25.53 -13.93 -36.19
C ARG A 34 26.25 -15.16 -35.65
N GLY A 35 27.52 -15.32 -36.01
CA GLY A 35 28.33 -16.46 -35.63
C GLY A 35 28.62 -16.46 -34.14
N ALA A 36 29.25 -15.40 -33.64
CA ALA A 36 29.65 -15.31 -32.25
C ALA A 36 28.45 -15.38 -31.29
N HIS A 37 27.36 -14.67 -31.61
CA HIS A 37 26.15 -14.63 -30.77
C HIS A 37 25.41 -15.96 -30.74
N GLY A 38 25.12 -16.56 -31.91
CA GLY A 38 24.41 -17.84 -31.97
C GLY A 38 25.16 -18.98 -31.27
N HIS A 39 26.47 -19.09 -31.49
CA HIS A 39 27.28 -20.09 -30.79
C HIS A 39 27.36 -19.85 -29.27
N ARG A 40 27.33 -18.58 -28.82
CA ARG A 40 27.26 -18.26 -27.39
C ARG A 40 25.96 -18.78 -26.77
N LEU A 41 24.82 -18.54 -27.41
CA LEU A 41 23.52 -19.01 -26.92
C LEU A 41 23.40 -20.55 -26.96
N LEU A 42 23.92 -21.22 -27.99
CA LEU A 42 23.97 -22.69 -28.03
C LEU A 42 24.83 -23.29 -26.91
N ARG A 43 25.96 -22.64 -26.56
CA ARG A 43 26.76 -23.04 -25.40
C ARG A 43 25.99 -22.88 -24.08
N GLN A 44 25.26 -21.77 -23.91
CA GLN A 44 24.41 -21.55 -22.73
C GLN A 44 23.32 -22.63 -22.62
N LEU A 45 22.66 -22.99 -23.73
CA LEU A 45 21.68 -24.08 -23.76
C LEU A 45 22.28 -25.44 -23.43
N SER A 46 23.50 -25.70 -23.90
CA SER A 46 24.22 -26.94 -23.58
C SER A 46 24.50 -27.05 -22.08
N VAL A 47 24.84 -25.95 -21.41
CA VAL A 47 24.99 -25.90 -19.94
C VAL A 47 23.65 -26.16 -19.25
N VAL A 48 22.57 -25.53 -19.70
CA VAL A 48 21.22 -25.76 -19.16
C VAL A 48 20.80 -27.22 -19.30
N ARG A 49 21.12 -27.86 -20.43
CA ARG A 49 20.85 -29.29 -20.68
C ARG A 49 21.58 -30.19 -19.69
N LEU A 50 22.89 -29.97 -19.50
CA LEU A 50 23.71 -30.75 -18.57
C LEU A 50 23.16 -30.66 -17.13
N ASN A 51 22.72 -29.47 -16.72
CA ASN A 51 22.08 -29.26 -15.42
C ASN A 51 20.75 -30.02 -15.33
N ALA A 52 19.94 -30.01 -16.38
CA ALA A 52 18.67 -30.74 -16.41
C ALA A 52 18.89 -32.26 -16.27
N ASP A 53 19.89 -32.82 -16.94
CA ASP A 53 20.23 -34.25 -16.85
C ASP A 53 20.76 -34.64 -15.45
N ALA A 54 21.46 -33.73 -14.77
CA ALA A 54 21.90 -33.93 -13.39
C ALA A 54 20.70 -33.93 -12.42
N ILE A 55 19.80 -32.96 -12.57
CA ILE A 55 18.57 -32.85 -11.77
C ILE A 55 17.67 -34.08 -11.98
N ALA A 56 17.51 -34.55 -13.22
CA ALA A 56 16.70 -35.73 -13.52
C ALA A 56 17.22 -36.99 -12.80
N ARG A 57 18.55 -37.17 -12.77
CA ARG A 57 19.19 -38.27 -12.01
C ARG A 57 18.97 -38.14 -10.50
N GLU A 58 19.07 -36.93 -9.97
CA GLU A 58 18.81 -36.68 -8.55
C GLU A 58 17.35 -36.99 -8.17
N ARG A 59 16.39 -36.53 -8.97
CA ARG A 59 14.95 -36.85 -8.79
C ARG A 59 14.70 -38.36 -8.77
N ALA A 60 15.29 -39.09 -9.73
CA ALA A 60 15.18 -40.54 -9.79
C ALA A 60 15.73 -41.23 -8.54
N SER A 61 16.88 -40.77 -8.02
CA SER A 61 17.48 -41.34 -6.80
C SER A 61 16.64 -41.12 -5.54
N ARG A 62 15.80 -40.07 -5.53
CA ARG A 62 14.91 -39.71 -4.42
C ARG A 62 13.49 -40.27 -4.56
N GLY A 63 13.21 -41.03 -5.63
CA GLY A 63 11.87 -41.56 -5.91
C GLY A 63 10.84 -40.48 -6.28
N ILE A 64 11.29 -39.28 -6.68
CA ILE A 64 10.41 -38.17 -7.06
C ILE A 64 9.88 -38.43 -8.47
N ALA A 65 8.73 -39.08 -8.56
CA ALA A 65 8.08 -39.50 -9.80
C ALA A 65 7.25 -38.38 -10.45
N VAL A 66 7.81 -37.18 -10.61
CA VAL A 66 7.20 -36.12 -11.41
C VAL A 66 8.30 -35.26 -12.00
N ALA A 67 8.62 -35.45 -13.28
CA ALA A 67 9.30 -34.41 -14.06
C ALA A 67 8.63 -34.36 -15.43
N THR A 68 8.03 -33.21 -15.73
CA THR A 68 7.50 -32.88 -17.04
C THR A 68 8.45 -31.99 -17.82
N GLY A 69 9.47 -31.39 -17.18
CA GLY A 69 10.46 -30.50 -17.80
C GLY A 69 11.41 -29.78 -16.84
N LEU A 70 11.91 -28.62 -17.26
CA LEU A 70 12.76 -27.70 -16.49
C LEU A 70 12.29 -26.25 -16.62
N THR A 71 12.79 -25.38 -15.75
CA THR A 71 12.54 -23.93 -15.85
C THR A 71 13.80 -23.20 -16.29
N ILE A 72 13.68 -22.38 -17.35
CA ILE A 72 14.76 -21.52 -17.85
C ILE A 72 14.40 -20.05 -17.71
N ALA A 73 15.40 -19.20 -17.55
CA ALA A 73 15.26 -17.77 -17.65
C ALA A 73 15.89 -17.28 -18.96
N ILE A 74 15.15 -16.44 -19.69
CA ILE A 74 15.63 -15.74 -20.88
C ILE A 74 15.61 -14.25 -20.58
N GLU A 75 16.77 -13.63 -20.62
CA GLU A 75 16.95 -12.20 -20.48
C GLU A 75 17.05 -11.55 -21.85
N PHE A 76 16.26 -10.52 -22.08
CA PHE A 76 16.20 -9.75 -23.32
C PHE A 76 16.89 -8.40 -23.16
N HIS A 77 17.50 -7.92 -24.24
CA HIS A 77 18.08 -6.59 -24.30
C HIS A 77 17.01 -5.52 -24.04
N ALA A 78 17.33 -4.50 -23.22
CA ALA A 78 16.39 -3.49 -22.70
C ALA A 78 15.52 -2.82 -23.76
N ASP A 79 16.10 -2.45 -24.90
CA ASP A 79 15.36 -1.79 -26.00
C ASP A 79 14.52 -2.74 -26.89
N SER A 80 14.42 -4.03 -26.56
CA SER A 80 13.73 -5.01 -27.40
C SER A 80 12.23 -5.04 -27.14
N ASP A 81 11.43 -4.76 -28.16
CA ASP A 81 9.98 -4.95 -28.11
C ASP A 81 9.62 -6.40 -28.48
N ILE A 82 9.57 -7.26 -27.46
CA ILE A 82 9.23 -8.68 -27.59
C ILE A 82 7.77 -8.91 -27.19
N ASP A 83 7.01 -9.49 -28.11
CA ASP A 83 5.67 -10.03 -27.81
C ASP A 83 5.80 -11.31 -26.98
N VAL A 84 5.54 -11.21 -25.67
CA VAL A 84 5.58 -12.32 -24.72
C VAL A 84 4.67 -13.47 -25.16
N LYS A 85 3.52 -13.19 -25.79
CA LYS A 85 2.59 -14.24 -26.25
C LYS A 85 3.20 -15.10 -27.36
N SER A 86 4.11 -14.54 -28.15
CA SER A 86 4.82 -15.29 -29.19
C SER A 86 5.82 -16.31 -28.65
N LEU A 87 6.12 -16.25 -27.34
CA LEU A 87 7.03 -17.14 -26.63
C LEU A 87 6.30 -18.29 -25.91
N GLU A 88 4.97 -18.26 -25.85
CA GLU A 88 4.16 -19.43 -25.50
C GLU A 88 4.14 -20.42 -26.67
N TRP A 89 5.16 -21.25 -26.82
CA TRP A 89 5.22 -22.26 -27.88
C TRP A 89 4.33 -23.47 -27.55
N LYS A 90 3.02 -23.26 -27.66
CA LYS A 90 1.97 -24.25 -27.32
C LYS A 90 2.16 -25.61 -27.96
N ARG A 91 2.70 -25.67 -29.19
CA ARG A 91 3.01 -26.94 -29.90
C ARG A 91 4.07 -27.78 -29.18
N ASP A 92 4.97 -27.12 -28.48
CA ASP A 92 6.07 -27.74 -27.73
C ASP A 92 5.74 -27.85 -26.24
N GLY A 93 4.54 -27.43 -25.81
CA GLY A 93 4.13 -27.41 -24.40
C GLY A 93 4.90 -26.42 -23.53
N ILE A 94 5.62 -25.48 -24.15
CA ILE A 94 6.40 -24.45 -23.45
C ILE A 94 5.47 -23.35 -22.96
N GLU A 95 5.59 -23.01 -21.68
CA GLU A 95 4.70 -22.11 -20.97
C GLU A 95 5.51 -20.96 -20.33
N VAL A 96 5.01 -19.73 -20.46
CA VAL A 96 5.55 -18.57 -19.74
C VAL A 96 5.05 -18.61 -18.30
N LEU A 97 5.97 -18.50 -17.34
CA LEU A 97 5.66 -18.55 -15.92
C LEU A 97 5.54 -17.14 -15.34
N THR A 98 6.58 -16.34 -15.53
CA THR A 98 6.70 -14.97 -15.03
C THR A 98 7.30 -14.07 -16.10
N VAL A 99 7.06 -12.77 -15.94
CA VAL A 99 7.70 -11.71 -16.70
C VAL A 99 8.15 -10.66 -15.69
N ALA A 100 9.45 -10.43 -15.58
CA ALA A 100 10.03 -9.42 -14.72
C ALA A 100 10.73 -8.35 -15.55
N ASP A 101 10.77 -7.12 -15.02
CA ASP A 101 11.61 -6.04 -15.54
C ASP A 101 12.80 -5.87 -14.59
N SER A 102 14.02 -5.93 -15.14
CA SER A 102 15.26 -5.83 -14.39
C SER A 102 16.14 -4.77 -15.04
N GLY A 103 16.14 -3.55 -14.46
CA GLY A 103 16.94 -2.43 -14.99
C GLY A 103 16.58 -2.02 -16.42
N GLY A 104 15.31 -2.18 -16.82
CA GLY A 104 14.82 -1.91 -18.18
C GLY A 104 14.92 -3.11 -19.13
N ALA A 105 15.55 -4.22 -18.70
CA ALA A 105 15.62 -5.48 -19.45
C ALA A 105 14.50 -6.44 -19.01
N LYS A 106 13.79 -7.02 -20.00
CA LYS A 106 12.76 -8.04 -19.71
C LYS A 106 13.40 -9.39 -19.46
N VAL A 107 13.04 -10.03 -18.34
CA VAL A 107 13.43 -11.40 -17.99
C VAL A 107 12.18 -12.27 -17.96
N LEU A 108 12.19 -13.37 -18.70
CA LEU A 108 11.08 -14.34 -18.74
C LEU A 108 11.52 -15.66 -18.14
N ALA A 109 10.77 -16.18 -17.16
CA ALA A 109 10.88 -17.57 -16.75
C ALA A 109 9.94 -18.43 -17.60
N LEU A 110 10.46 -19.48 -18.22
CA LEU A 110 9.72 -20.41 -19.06
C LEU A 110 9.82 -21.82 -18.49
N HIS A 111 8.70 -22.52 -18.41
CA HIS A 111 8.72 -23.97 -18.29
C HIS A 111 8.93 -24.61 -19.66
N VAL A 112 9.93 -25.48 -19.75
CA VAL A 112 10.28 -26.23 -20.96
C VAL A 112 10.13 -27.72 -20.69
N PRO A 113 9.19 -28.41 -21.37
CA PRO A 113 9.02 -29.84 -21.16
C PRO A 113 10.26 -30.66 -21.50
N GLU A 114 10.31 -31.88 -20.99
CA GLU A 114 11.42 -32.80 -21.23
C GLU A 114 11.64 -33.00 -22.74
N GLY A 115 12.89 -32.94 -23.18
CA GLY A 115 13.27 -33.01 -24.60
C GLY A 115 12.95 -31.77 -25.44
N ARG A 116 12.18 -30.79 -24.94
CA ARG A 116 11.68 -29.63 -25.72
C ARG A 116 12.57 -28.41 -25.74
N LEU A 117 13.69 -28.41 -25.02
CA LEU A 117 14.79 -27.44 -25.21
C LEU A 117 15.25 -27.35 -26.68
N SER A 118 15.11 -28.46 -27.43
CA SER A 118 15.37 -28.55 -28.88
C SER A 118 14.59 -27.54 -29.72
N ALA A 119 13.44 -27.07 -29.22
CA ALA A 119 12.65 -26.04 -29.90
C ALA A 119 13.42 -24.71 -29.98
N LEU A 120 14.14 -24.32 -28.92
CA LEU A 120 14.95 -23.10 -28.92
C LEU A 120 16.29 -23.31 -29.64
N GLU A 121 16.91 -24.49 -29.48
CA GLU A 121 18.12 -24.89 -30.21
C GLU A 121 17.90 -24.79 -31.73
N SER A 122 16.82 -25.40 -32.24
CA SER A 122 16.47 -25.36 -33.67
C SER A 122 16.27 -23.94 -34.21
N ARG A 123 15.73 -23.03 -33.38
CA ARG A 123 15.53 -21.62 -33.77
C ARG A 123 16.86 -20.88 -33.88
N ILE A 124 17.81 -21.16 -32.98
CA ILE A 124 19.16 -20.59 -33.00
C ILE A 124 19.99 -21.20 -34.14
N GLU A 125 19.84 -22.49 -34.42
CA GLU A 125 20.48 -23.16 -35.56
C GLU A 125 19.97 -22.61 -36.89
N ALA A 126 18.66 -22.43 -37.05
CA ALA A 126 18.08 -21.77 -38.21
C ALA A 126 18.57 -20.31 -38.32
N TYR A 127 18.73 -19.62 -37.18
CA TYR A 127 19.36 -18.30 -37.16
C TYR A 127 20.82 -18.36 -37.61
N LEU A 128 21.62 -19.38 -37.26
CA LEU A 128 23.04 -19.50 -37.62
C LEU A 128 23.29 -19.98 -39.06
N ASN A 129 22.56 -21.00 -39.49
CA ASN A 129 22.86 -21.79 -40.68
C ASN A 129 21.75 -21.74 -41.74
N GLY A 130 20.56 -21.26 -41.37
CA GLY A 130 19.41 -21.20 -42.27
C GLY A 130 19.59 -20.19 -43.42
N PRO A 131 18.87 -20.39 -44.53
CA PRO A 131 18.87 -19.46 -45.65
C PRO A 131 18.32 -18.10 -45.22
N LEU A 132 18.85 -17.03 -45.82
CA LEU A 132 18.34 -15.69 -45.57
C LEU A 132 16.90 -15.57 -46.07
N THR A 133 16.07 -14.87 -45.31
CA THR A 133 14.70 -14.53 -45.70
C THR A 133 14.70 -13.62 -46.93
N ARG A 134 13.53 -13.44 -47.55
CA ARG A 134 13.33 -12.51 -48.69
C ARG A 134 13.78 -11.06 -48.45
N TYR A 135 14.02 -10.69 -47.19
CA TYR A 135 14.52 -9.37 -46.78
C TYR A 135 16.02 -9.37 -46.42
N ASN A 136 16.76 -10.39 -46.85
CA ASN A 136 18.19 -10.57 -46.59
C ASN A 136 18.54 -10.65 -45.09
N LYS A 137 17.62 -11.14 -44.26
CA LYS A 137 17.82 -11.33 -42.81
C LYS A 137 17.86 -12.81 -42.45
N PRO A 138 18.68 -13.23 -41.46
CA PRO A 138 18.62 -14.58 -40.91
C PRO A 138 17.22 -14.94 -40.39
N GLN A 139 16.88 -16.22 -40.41
CA GLN A 139 15.64 -16.69 -39.79
C GLN A 139 15.67 -16.43 -38.28
N ASN A 140 14.52 -16.18 -37.67
CA ASN A 140 14.38 -15.89 -36.22
C ASN A 140 15.21 -14.71 -35.69
N ALA A 141 15.76 -13.84 -36.57
CA ALA A 141 16.68 -12.78 -36.16
C ALA A 141 16.09 -11.84 -35.09
N ASN A 142 14.81 -11.48 -35.17
CA ASN A 142 14.18 -10.60 -34.18
C ASN A 142 14.24 -11.18 -32.76
N LEU A 143 13.97 -12.49 -32.62
CA LEU A 143 14.01 -13.20 -31.35
C LEU A 143 15.45 -13.40 -30.89
N VAL A 144 16.27 -14.05 -31.72
CA VAL A 144 17.61 -14.50 -31.32
C VAL A 144 18.53 -13.31 -31.01
N ASN A 145 18.42 -12.20 -31.76
CA ASN A 145 19.20 -11.00 -31.48
C ASN A 145 18.78 -10.29 -30.19
N ALA A 146 17.50 -10.39 -29.82
CA ALA A 146 16.98 -9.76 -28.61
C ALA A 146 17.40 -10.51 -27.35
N ILE A 147 17.67 -11.82 -27.43
CA ILE A 147 18.15 -12.62 -26.30
C ILE A 147 19.57 -12.17 -25.94
N GLU A 148 19.76 -11.72 -24.70
CA GLU A 148 21.08 -11.44 -24.14
C GLU A 148 21.70 -12.73 -23.57
N THR A 149 20.94 -13.41 -22.70
CA THR A 149 21.39 -14.56 -21.92
C THR A 149 20.28 -15.58 -21.71
N ILE A 150 20.63 -16.86 -21.74
CA ILE A 150 19.79 -17.99 -21.33
C ILE A 150 20.45 -18.71 -20.15
N ARG A 151 19.69 -18.99 -19.10
CA ARG A 151 20.16 -19.71 -17.90
C ARG A 151 19.06 -20.59 -17.29
N SER A 152 19.40 -21.47 -16.36
CA SER A 152 18.40 -22.12 -15.49
C SER A 152 17.74 -21.05 -14.61
N ALA A 153 16.43 -21.05 -14.49
CA ALA A 153 15.74 -20.12 -13.61
C ALA A 153 16.04 -20.44 -12.14
N ALA A 154 16.23 -19.40 -11.34
CA ALA A 154 16.36 -19.48 -9.89
C ALA A 154 15.11 -18.90 -9.23
N PHE A 155 15.15 -18.80 -7.90
CA PHE A 155 14.06 -18.24 -7.10
C PHE A 155 13.65 -16.84 -7.58
N ASN A 156 14.63 -15.98 -7.89
CA ASN A 156 14.39 -14.59 -8.29
C ASN A 156 13.51 -14.49 -9.53
N GLU A 157 13.69 -15.38 -10.52
CA GLU A 157 12.86 -15.35 -11.71
C GLU A 157 11.44 -15.88 -11.50
N LEU A 158 11.18 -16.59 -10.40
CA LEU A 158 9.83 -17.04 -10.02
C LEU A 158 9.15 -16.14 -9.00
N TRP A 159 9.89 -15.19 -8.42
CA TRP A 159 9.38 -14.20 -7.49
C TRP A 159 8.61 -13.10 -8.23
N THR A 160 7.38 -12.83 -7.81
CA THR A 160 6.48 -11.88 -8.52
C THR A 160 6.03 -10.70 -7.66
N GLU A 161 6.66 -10.48 -6.52
CA GLU A 161 6.42 -9.27 -5.72
C GLU A 161 7.27 -8.10 -6.22
N ASP A 162 6.79 -6.88 -5.97
CA ASP A 162 7.46 -5.63 -6.36
C ASP A 162 8.65 -5.26 -5.45
N PHE A 163 8.91 -6.07 -4.40
CA PHE A 163 10.00 -5.91 -3.44
C PHE A 163 10.97 -7.10 -3.48
N ASP A 164 12.14 -6.93 -2.87
CA ASP A 164 13.19 -7.95 -2.89
C ASP A 164 12.77 -9.27 -2.20
N PRO A 165 13.11 -10.44 -2.77
CA PRO A 165 12.84 -11.74 -2.15
C PRO A 165 13.53 -11.89 -0.78
N PRO A 166 12.99 -12.73 0.14
CA PRO A 166 13.51 -12.87 1.50
C PRO A 166 14.97 -13.30 1.54
N LYS A 167 15.66 -13.02 2.66
CA LYS A 167 17.05 -13.46 2.85
C LYS A 167 17.12 -14.99 2.94
N GLN A 168 18.30 -15.56 2.66
CA GLN A 168 18.49 -17.02 2.55
C GLN A 168 17.95 -17.83 3.74
N ALA A 169 18.18 -17.37 4.97
CA ALA A 169 17.78 -18.06 6.20
C ALA A 169 16.44 -17.58 6.81
N GLU A 170 15.80 -16.57 6.22
CA GLU A 170 14.54 -16.01 6.73
C GLU A 170 13.38 -16.95 6.40
N GLU A 171 12.72 -17.48 7.43
CA GLU A 171 11.51 -18.30 7.28
C GLU A 171 10.26 -17.44 7.28
N ARG A 172 9.34 -17.72 6.35
CA ARG A 172 8.03 -17.05 6.28
C ARG A 172 7.02 -17.88 5.53
N TRP A 173 5.76 -17.48 5.65
CA TRP A 173 4.69 -17.97 4.78
C TRP A 173 4.80 -17.37 3.38
N LEU A 174 4.73 -18.24 2.38
CA LEU A 174 4.72 -17.93 0.95
C LEU A 174 3.54 -18.64 0.28
N GLN A 175 2.94 -18.00 -0.72
CA GLN A 175 2.06 -18.68 -1.66
C GLN A 175 2.88 -19.25 -2.81
N ILE A 176 2.76 -20.55 -3.03
CA ILE A 176 3.41 -21.24 -4.14
C ILE A 176 2.35 -21.52 -5.20
N TRP A 177 2.49 -20.87 -6.34
CA TRP A 177 1.60 -21.02 -7.48
C TRP A 177 2.16 -22.13 -8.37
N LEU A 178 1.39 -23.19 -8.52
CA LEU A 178 1.76 -24.40 -9.25
C LEU A 178 1.07 -24.45 -10.62
N ARG A 179 1.78 -24.97 -11.63
CA ARG A 179 1.23 -25.22 -12.97
C ARG A 179 0.24 -26.38 -12.92
N LEU A 180 -1.00 -26.12 -13.33
CA LEU A 180 -2.02 -27.16 -13.44
C LEU A 180 -1.74 -28.10 -14.62
N SER A 181 -1.31 -27.56 -15.76
CA SER A 181 -1.01 -28.31 -16.99
C SER A 181 -2.12 -29.29 -17.42
N GLY A 182 -3.38 -28.90 -17.24
CA GLY A 182 -4.55 -29.74 -17.57
C GLY A 182 -4.79 -30.93 -16.64
N ARG A 183 -4.00 -31.09 -15.56
CA ARG A 183 -4.19 -32.13 -14.54
C ARG A 183 -5.30 -31.75 -13.56
N VAL A 184 -5.70 -32.70 -12.71
CA VAL A 184 -6.68 -32.45 -11.64
C VAL A 184 -5.99 -31.66 -10.50
N PRO A 185 -6.56 -30.52 -10.03
CA PRO A 185 -5.93 -29.67 -9.02
C PRO A 185 -5.49 -30.41 -7.74
N LYS A 186 -6.36 -31.27 -7.21
CA LYS A 186 -6.10 -32.08 -6.02
C LYS A 186 -4.84 -32.95 -6.16
N VAL A 187 -4.61 -33.51 -7.34
CA VAL A 187 -3.47 -34.39 -7.61
C VAL A 187 -2.18 -33.58 -7.67
N VAL A 188 -2.22 -32.39 -8.28
CA VAL A 188 -1.06 -31.49 -8.35
C VAL A 188 -0.66 -31.00 -6.96
N ALA A 189 -1.63 -30.56 -6.15
CA ALA A 189 -1.37 -30.12 -4.78
C ALA A 189 -0.81 -31.25 -3.91
N ALA A 190 -1.39 -32.46 -3.98
CA ALA A 190 -0.93 -33.61 -3.20
C ALA A 190 0.50 -34.06 -3.58
N ALA A 191 0.82 -34.12 -4.88
CA ALA A 191 2.15 -34.49 -5.35
C ALA A 191 3.20 -33.44 -4.93
N PHE A 192 2.86 -32.15 -5.00
CA PHE A 192 3.76 -31.10 -4.52
C PHE A 192 3.97 -31.20 -3.00
N HIS A 193 2.90 -31.41 -2.24
CA HIS A 193 2.96 -31.56 -0.77
C HIS A 193 3.87 -32.70 -0.34
N GLU A 194 3.75 -33.88 -0.98
CA GLU A 194 4.58 -35.05 -0.68
C GLU A 194 6.07 -34.76 -0.84
N VAL A 195 6.45 -34.15 -1.96
CA VAL A 195 7.86 -33.84 -2.26
C VAL A 195 8.38 -32.68 -1.42
N ALA A 196 7.57 -31.62 -1.22
CA ALA A 196 7.95 -30.47 -0.39
C ALA A 196 8.24 -30.90 1.06
N THR A 197 7.41 -31.80 1.61
CA THR A 197 7.59 -32.32 2.97
C THR A 197 8.89 -33.13 3.12
N GLN A 198 9.27 -33.93 2.10
CA GLN A 198 10.56 -34.64 2.07
C GLN A 198 11.77 -33.69 2.09
N LEU A 199 11.57 -32.44 1.69
CA LEU A 199 12.59 -31.39 1.62
C LEU A 199 12.54 -30.45 2.83
N GLY A 200 11.76 -30.78 3.87
CA GLY A 200 11.64 -29.99 5.09
C GLY A 200 10.81 -28.71 4.93
N ILE A 201 10.01 -28.61 3.86
CA ILE A 201 9.08 -27.50 3.65
C ILE A 201 7.75 -27.84 4.31
N GLN A 202 7.29 -27.00 5.24
CA GLN A 202 5.98 -27.13 5.84
C GLN A 202 4.92 -26.59 4.87
N ILE A 203 3.96 -27.42 4.48
CA ILE A 203 2.86 -27.02 3.60
C ILE A 203 1.56 -27.00 4.40
N GLN A 204 0.80 -25.91 4.31
CA GLN A 204 -0.50 -25.79 4.96
C GLN A 204 -1.51 -26.75 4.31
N PRO A 205 -2.37 -27.43 5.08
CA PRO A 205 -3.47 -28.21 4.52
C PRO A 205 -4.40 -27.33 3.67
N GLY A 206 -4.72 -27.77 2.45
CA GLY A 206 -5.64 -27.08 1.54
C GLY A 206 -4.96 -26.59 0.25
N TYR A 207 -5.78 -26.20 -0.73
CA TYR A 207 -5.33 -25.57 -1.97
C TYR A 207 -6.48 -24.80 -2.62
N LEU A 208 -6.15 -23.79 -3.44
CA LEU A 208 -7.09 -23.10 -4.32
C LEU A 208 -6.75 -23.39 -5.78
N SER A 209 -7.76 -23.43 -6.64
CA SER A 209 -7.59 -23.65 -8.08
C SER A 209 -8.06 -22.43 -8.87
N PHE A 210 -7.24 -22.03 -9.83
CA PHE A 210 -7.54 -21.00 -10.82
C PHE A 210 -7.40 -21.59 -12.22
N PRO A 211 -7.86 -20.91 -13.30
CA PRO A 211 -7.58 -21.33 -14.65
C PRO A 211 -6.06 -21.51 -14.89
N GLY A 212 -5.61 -22.76 -15.08
CA GLY A 212 -4.21 -23.09 -15.34
C GLY A 212 -3.26 -23.11 -14.13
N ARG A 213 -3.73 -22.77 -12.92
CA ARG A 213 -2.91 -22.68 -11.69
C ARG A 213 -3.56 -23.37 -10.49
N VAL A 214 -2.73 -23.85 -9.58
CA VAL A 214 -3.12 -24.32 -8.24
C VAL A 214 -2.25 -23.60 -7.22
N VAL A 215 -2.82 -23.08 -6.13
CA VAL A 215 -2.07 -22.34 -5.12
C VAL A 215 -2.08 -23.11 -3.82
N VAL A 216 -0.91 -23.23 -3.20
CA VAL A 216 -0.70 -23.80 -1.86
C VAL A 216 0.09 -22.81 -1.00
N ALA A 217 -0.06 -22.87 0.32
CA ALA A 217 0.73 -22.07 1.25
C ALA A 217 1.87 -22.90 1.84
N ALA A 218 3.08 -22.34 1.88
CA ALA A 218 4.28 -22.98 2.38
C ALA A 218 4.98 -22.09 3.41
N TYR A 219 5.32 -22.65 4.58
CA TYR A 219 6.21 -22.02 5.55
C TYR A 219 7.61 -22.56 5.35
N THR A 220 8.54 -21.70 4.92
CA THR A 220 9.88 -22.12 4.51
C THR A 220 10.86 -20.96 4.45
N SER A 221 12.16 -21.27 4.46
CA SER A 221 13.21 -20.31 4.12
C SER A 221 13.47 -20.28 2.61
N ARG A 222 14.02 -19.16 2.13
CA ARG A 222 14.45 -19.05 0.74
C ARG A 222 15.42 -20.17 0.35
N GLN A 223 16.39 -20.50 1.21
CA GLN A 223 17.38 -21.52 0.95
C GLN A 223 16.75 -22.92 0.76
N ALA A 224 15.78 -23.27 1.63
CA ALA A 224 15.08 -24.54 1.54
C ALA A 224 14.20 -24.60 0.28
N LEU A 225 13.48 -23.51 -0.03
CA LEU A 225 12.67 -23.43 -1.24
C LEU A 225 13.52 -23.42 -2.52
N GLU A 226 14.66 -22.73 -2.57
CA GLU A 226 15.61 -22.79 -3.69
C GLU A 226 16.09 -24.22 -3.98
N SER A 227 16.40 -24.96 -2.91
CA SER A 227 16.79 -26.37 -3.01
C SER A 227 15.64 -27.23 -3.55
N ALA A 228 14.40 -26.90 -3.15
CA ALA A 228 13.22 -27.61 -3.60
C ALA A 228 12.80 -27.26 -5.03
N LEU A 229 12.91 -26.00 -5.47
CA LEU A 229 12.62 -25.56 -6.84
C LEU A 229 13.46 -26.29 -7.89
N ARG A 230 14.70 -26.66 -7.54
CA ARG A 230 15.53 -27.52 -8.40
C ARG A 230 14.86 -28.86 -8.69
N LEU A 231 14.18 -29.42 -7.69
CA LEU A 231 13.52 -30.72 -7.78
C LEU A 231 12.04 -30.61 -8.21
N LEU A 232 11.38 -29.47 -7.98
CA LEU A 232 9.97 -29.22 -8.18
C LEU A 232 9.73 -28.35 -9.43
N ASP A 233 9.52 -28.99 -10.59
CA ASP A 233 9.28 -28.30 -11.87
C ASP A 233 7.83 -27.76 -12.04
N THR A 234 7.02 -27.89 -11.00
CA THR A 234 5.61 -27.48 -11.01
C THR A 234 5.42 -26.04 -10.56
N VAL A 235 6.40 -25.39 -9.92
CA VAL A 235 6.27 -24.00 -9.47
C VAL A 235 6.29 -23.04 -10.68
N ALA A 236 5.28 -22.18 -10.74
CA ALA A 236 5.12 -21.12 -11.71
C ALA A 236 5.46 -19.75 -11.11
N GLU A 237 4.98 -19.46 -9.90
CA GLU A 237 5.19 -18.18 -9.23
C GLU A 237 5.35 -18.41 -7.72
N ILE A 238 6.08 -17.50 -7.08
CA ILE A 238 6.27 -17.44 -5.64
C ILE A 238 5.84 -16.04 -5.22
N ARG A 239 4.86 -16.00 -4.34
CA ARG A 239 4.30 -14.76 -3.79
C ARG A 239 4.45 -14.72 -2.29
N ALA A 240 4.65 -13.53 -1.75
CA ALA A 240 4.63 -13.33 -0.31
C ALA A 240 3.20 -13.49 0.21
N VAL A 241 3.06 -14.05 1.41
CA VAL A 241 1.84 -13.82 2.19
C VAL A 241 2.08 -12.53 2.98
N GLN A 242 1.26 -11.51 2.72
CA GLN A 242 1.23 -10.34 3.58
C GLN A 242 0.49 -10.72 4.87
N PRO A 243 1.07 -10.50 6.05
CA PRO A 243 0.32 -10.61 7.29
C PRO A 243 -0.74 -9.51 7.35
N HIS A 244 -1.76 -9.71 8.16
CA HIS A 244 -2.71 -8.68 8.54
C HIS A 244 -2.46 -8.24 9.99
N ALA A 245 -3.13 -7.18 10.44
CA ALA A 245 -2.99 -6.68 11.81
C ALA A 245 -3.24 -7.78 12.88
N GLU A 246 -4.12 -8.75 12.59
CA GLU A 246 -4.40 -9.89 13.47
C GLU A 246 -3.17 -10.74 13.80
N PHE A 247 -2.25 -10.95 12.84
CA PHE A 247 -1.00 -11.66 13.10
C PHE A 247 -0.19 -10.97 14.22
N PHE A 248 -0.03 -9.65 14.10
CA PHE A 248 0.78 -8.88 15.05
C PHE A 248 0.12 -8.73 16.42
N LEU A 249 -1.22 -8.70 16.47
CA LEU A 249 -1.98 -8.45 17.69
C LEU A 249 -2.37 -9.72 18.44
N SER A 250 -2.70 -10.79 17.73
CA SER A 250 -3.29 -12.02 18.29
C SER A 250 -2.33 -13.20 18.27
N GLU A 251 -1.42 -13.30 17.29
CA GLU A 251 -0.53 -14.46 17.14
C GLU A 251 0.85 -14.24 17.77
N LEU A 252 1.29 -13.00 17.94
CA LEU A 252 2.54 -12.66 18.60
C LEU A 252 2.35 -12.40 20.09
N ALA A 253 3.23 -12.99 20.92
CA ALA A 253 3.35 -12.55 22.30
C ALA A 253 3.97 -11.14 22.37
N PRO A 254 3.70 -10.35 23.43
CA PRO A 254 4.26 -9.00 23.57
C PRO A 254 5.79 -8.93 23.44
N ARG A 255 6.50 -9.95 23.92
CA ARG A 255 7.97 -10.04 23.78
C ARG A 255 8.45 -10.20 22.33
N GLU A 256 7.63 -10.81 21.47
CA GLU A 256 7.93 -11.00 20.05
C GLU A 256 7.65 -9.70 19.30
N GLN A 257 6.55 -8.99 19.61
CA GLN A 257 6.26 -7.67 19.06
C GLN A 257 7.43 -6.69 19.26
N VAL A 258 8.12 -6.75 20.41
CA VAL A 258 9.30 -5.90 20.67
C VAL A 258 10.39 -6.11 19.62
N GLN A 259 10.62 -7.34 19.16
CA GLN A 259 11.65 -7.62 18.14
C GLN A 259 11.25 -7.03 16.79
N TRP A 260 9.98 -7.16 16.40
CA TRP A 260 9.43 -6.55 15.19
C TRP A 260 9.53 -5.02 15.23
N VAL A 261 9.14 -4.42 16.35
CA VAL A 261 9.20 -2.98 16.57
C VAL A 261 10.64 -2.47 16.53
N GLN A 262 11.58 -3.14 17.23
CA GLN A 262 12.99 -2.76 17.21
C GLN A 262 13.61 -2.89 15.81
N ASN A 263 13.23 -3.92 15.06
CA ASN A 263 13.65 -4.07 13.68
C ASN A 263 13.14 -2.90 12.81
N LEU A 264 11.87 -2.53 12.94
CA LEU A 264 11.32 -1.39 12.21
C LEU A 264 11.97 -0.06 12.62
N VAL A 265 12.21 0.18 13.91
CA VAL A 265 12.94 1.37 14.38
C VAL A 265 14.30 1.51 13.70
N GLN A 266 15.04 0.41 13.52
CA GLN A 266 16.34 0.43 12.81
C GLN A 266 16.25 0.74 11.32
N ARG A 267 15.07 0.54 10.72
CA ARG A 267 14.79 0.83 9.31
C ARG A 267 14.13 2.20 9.10
N CYS A 268 13.59 2.80 10.15
CA CYS A 268 13.01 4.13 10.11
C CYS A 268 14.11 5.20 9.99
N SER A 269 13.88 6.16 9.10
CA SER A 269 14.71 7.36 9.00
C SER A 269 13.84 8.59 9.20
N PHE A 270 14.35 9.52 10.00
CA PHE A 270 13.69 10.77 10.28
C PHE A 270 14.64 11.94 10.00
N PRO A 271 14.21 12.99 9.28
CA PRO A 271 15.05 14.13 8.94
C PRO A 271 15.34 14.99 10.19
N HIS A 272 16.48 15.70 10.21
CA HIS A 272 16.77 16.65 11.29
C HIS A 272 15.62 17.67 11.44
N ALA A 273 15.31 18.05 12.69
CA ALA A 273 14.10 18.79 13.03
C ALA A 273 14.04 20.22 12.43
N GLU A 274 15.17 20.76 12.00
CA GLU A 274 15.23 22.07 11.35
C GLU A 274 14.79 21.93 9.88
N GLU A 275 13.78 22.70 9.48
CA GLU A 275 13.22 22.79 8.10
C GLU A 275 12.32 21.62 7.61
N VAL A 276 11.75 20.83 8.51
CA VAL A 276 10.81 19.75 8.15
C VAL A 276 9.36 20.11 8.50
N PRO A 277 8.36 19.55 7.80
CA PRO A 277 6.97 19.69 8.22
C PRO A 277 6.70 19.09 9.58
N TYR A 278 5.78 19.71 10.30
CA TYR A 278 5.22 19.21 11.53
C TYR A 278 3.75 18.85 11.34
N VAL A 279 3.32 17.74 11.93
CA VAL A 279 1.90 17.46 12.15
C VAL A 279 1.58 17.73 13.61
N THR A 280 0.62 18.62 13.87
CA THR A 280 0.18 18.96 15.21
C THR A 280 -1.12 18.20 15.51
N LEU A 281 -1.02 17.16 16.33
CA LEU A 281 -2.11 16.29 16.74
C LEU A 281 -2.85 16.88 17.95
N LEU A 282 -4.13 17.18 17.79
CA LEU A 282 -5.03 17.65 18.84
C LEU A 282 -5.90 16.49 19.33
N ASP A 283 -5.50 15.83 20.43
CA ASP A 283 -6.13 14.57 20.87
C ASP A 283 -5.96 14.32 22.39
N THR A 284 -5.99 13.06 22.85
CA THR A 284 -5.88 12.65 24.26
C THR A 284 -4.47 12.78 24.87
N GLY A 285 -3.51 13.24 24.07
CA GLY A 285 -2.08 13.31 24.39
C GLY A 285 -1.29 12.31 23.55
N VAL A 286 -0.02 12.07 23.90
CA VAL A 286 0.79 11.03 23.25
C VAL A 286 1.71 10.34 24.25
N ASN A 287 1.91 9.04 24.10
CA ASN A 287 3.03 8.35 24.75
C ASN A 287 4.29 8.42 23.87
N ARG A 288 5.05 9.52 23.98
CA ARG A 288 6.31 9.69 23.22
C ARG A 288 7.37 8.62 23.50
N ALA A 289 7.28 7.89 24.61
CA ALA A 289 8.26 6.86 24.96
C ALA A 289 8.03 5.54 24.21
N HIS A 290 7.02 5.48 23.33
CA HIS A 290 6.88 4.39 22.39
C HIS A 290 8.07 4.39 21.41
N PRO A 291 8.79 3.27 21.18
CA PRO A 291 10.00 3.26 20.35
C PRO A 291 9.81 3.80 18.93
N LEU A 292 8.66 3.55 18.31
CA LEU A 292 8.32 4.08 16.97
C LEU A 292 7.94 5.57 16.94
N LEU A 293 7.76 6.21 18.10
CA LEU A 293 7.37 7.63 18.21
C LEU A 293 8.46 8.51 18.82
N GLU A 294 9.42 7.92 19.55
CA GLU A 294 10.42 8.65 20.33
C GLU A 294 11.24 9.63 19.48
N GLU A 295 11.64 9.22 18.28
CA GLU A 295 12.32 10.12 17.34
C GLU A 295 11.35 11.15 16.76
N ALA A 296 10.12 10.76 16.41
CA ALA A 296 9.16 11.63 15.73
C ALA A 296 8.65 12.79 16.61
N VAL A 297 8.57 12.58 17.92
CA VAL A 297 7.98 13.50 18.90
C VAL A 297 9.04 13.93 19.92
N ALA A 298 9.56 15.15 19.78
CA ALA A 298 10.50 15.69 20.75
C ALA A 298 9.82 15.93 22.12
N HIS A 299 10.60 15.94 23.20
CA HIS A 299 10.07 16.16 24.54
C HIS A 299 9.33 17.50 24.67
N ASP A 300 9.89 18.55 24.07
CA ASP A 300 9.36 19.91 24.11
C ASP A 300 8.15 20.09 23.18
N ASP A 301 7.82 19.09 22.35
CA ASP A 301 6.71 19.09 21.39
C ASP A 301 5.46 18.36 21.94
N VAL A 302 5.46 18.09 23.25
CA VAL A 302 4.35 17.46 23.98
C VAL A 302 3.68 18.50 24.89
N HIS A 303 2.52 18.99 24.47
CA HIS A 303 1.80 20.09 25.09
C HIS A 303 0.42 19.66 25.61
N ALA A 304 -0.24 20.58 26.31
CA ALA A 304 -1.64 20.49 26.69
C ALA A 304 -2.28 21.89 26.60
N VAL A 305 -3.59 21.95 26.35
CA VAL A 305 -4.35 23.21 26.37
C VAL A 305 -4.25 23.88 27.75
N HIS A 306 -4.29 23.05 28.78
CA HIS A 306 -4.09 23.39 30.18
C HIS A 306 -2.81 22.70 30.66
N PRO A 307 -1.74 23.45 31.01
CA PRO A 307 -0.45 22.87 31.40
C PRO A 307 -0.54 21.84 32.52
N GLU A 308 -1.48 22.02 33.45
CA GLU A 308 -1.74 21.11 34.58
C GLU A 308 -2.24 19.72 34.18
N TRP A 309 -2.72 19.51 32.95
CA TRP A 309 -3.17 18.20 32.47
C TRP A 309 -2.02 17.26 32.09
N GLY A 310 -0.83 17.82 31.83
CA GLY A 310 0.28 17.13 31.18
C GLY A 310 -0.06 16.66 29.75
N GLY A 311 0.94 16.25 28.98
CA GLY A 311 0.73 15.78 27.59
C GLY A 311 0.68 14.26 27.42
N SER A 312 0.76 13.48 28.51
CA SER A 312 0.71 12.03 28.44
C SER A 312 -0.67 11.50 28.05
N ASP A 313 -0.67 10.49 27.19
CA ASP A 313 -1.89 9.80 26.78
C ASP A 313 -2.28 8.70 27.79
N MET A 314 -3.42 8.89 28.43
CA MET A 314 -4.00 7.94 29.38
C MET A 314 -5.15 7.13 28.78
N ASN A 315 -5.61 7.50 27.58
CA ASN A 315 -6.73 6.88 26.90
C ASN A 315 -6.25 5.87 25.85
N GLY A 316 -5.29 6.26 25.03
CA GLY A 316 -4.72 5.44 23.95
C GLY A 316 -4.89 6.04 22.57
N HIS A 317 -6.02 6.72 22.34
CA HIS A 317 -6.41 7.20 21.03
C HIS A 317 -5.36 8.13 20.39
N GLY A 318 -4.83 9.11 21.13
CA GLY A 318 -3.80 10.01 20.60
C GLY A 318 -2.49 9.30 20.24
N THR A 319 -2.07 8.28 21.01
CA THR A 319 -0.89 7.48 20.66
C THR A 319 -1.15 6.60 19.43
N GLU A 320 -2.35 6.03 19.30
CA GLU A 320 -2.77 5.29 18.11
C GLU A 320 -2.75 6.19 16.86
N MET A 321 -3.27 7.41 16.96
CA MET A 321 -3.25 8.37 15.85
C MET A 321 -1.84 8.82 15.51
N ALA A 322 -0.97 9.05 16.50
CA ALA A 322 0.44 9.38 16.28
C ALA A 322 1.17 8.28 15.50
N GLY A 323 0.90 7.01 15.80
CA GLY A 323 1.43 5.87 15.06
C GLY A 323 1.03 5.88 13.59
N VAL A 324 -0.26 6.09 13.30
CA VAL A 324 -0.75 6.19 11.92
C VAL A 324 -0.18 7.43 11.21
N ILE A 325 -0.09 8.58 11.88
CA ILE A 325 0.49 9.79 11.28
C ILE A 325 1.96 9.59 10.92
N CYS A 326 2.73 8.85 11.71
CA CYS A 326 4.13 8.58 11.39
C CYS A 326 4.30 7.50 10.32
N HIS A 327 3.57 6.40 10.44
CA HIS A 327 3.93 5.14 9.75
C HIS A 327 2.82 4.59 8.84
N GLY A 328 1.62 5.17 8.86
CA GLY A 328 0.44 4.59 8.23
C GLY A 328 -0.02 3.32 8.96
N ASP A 329 -0.64 2.40 8.23
CA ASP A 329 -0.91 1.04 8.75
C ASP A 329 0.41 0.29 8.92
N LEU A 330 0.77 -0.04 10.16
CA LEU A 330 2.03 -0.71 10.50
C LEU A 330 2.15 -2.13 9.94
N THR A 331 1.07 -2.72 9.43
CA THR A 331 1.07 -4.07 8.87
C THR A 331 2.12 -4.22 7.77
N GLU A 332 2.15 -3.31 6.80
CA GLU A 332 3.11 -3.34 5.68
C GLU A 332 4.55 -3.02 6.15
N PRO A 333 4.82 -1.92 6.88
CA PRO A 333 6.16 -1.61 7.40
C PRO A 333 6.77 -2.74 8.23
N LEU A 334 5.97 -3.46 9.03
CA LEU A 334 6.45 -4.57 9.85
C LEU A 334 6.68 -5.85 9.03
N ALA A 335 5.91 -6.08 7.96
CA ALA A 335 5.99 -7.28 7.12
C ALA A 335 7.16 -7.30 6.13
N HIS A 336 7.80 -6.16 5.90
CA HIS A 336 8.85 -5.98 4.89
C HIS A 336 10.16 -5.48 5.51
N ALA A 337 11.27 -5.72 4.81
CA ALA A 337 12.61 -5.33 5.24
C ALA A 337 13.07 -3.96 4.70
N GLU A 338 12.19 -3.22 4.03
CA GLU A 338 12.51 -1.97 3.35
C GLU A 338 12.76 -0.83 4.35
N ALA A 339 13.54 0.17 3.91
CA ALA A 339 13.73 1.39 4.68
C ALA A 339 12.44 2.22 4.69
N VAL A 340 12.07 2.77 5.84
CA VAL A 340 10.84 3.57 6.00
C VAL A 340 11.23 5.01 6.28
N ALA A 341 10.95 5.91 5.33
CA ALA A 341 11.19 7.33 5.50
C ALA A 341 9.96 8.00 6.13
N VAL A 342 10.16 8.66 7.27
CA VAL A 342 9.14 9.50 7.92
C VAL A 342 9.59 10.95 7.77
N PRO A 343 9.11 11.69 6.74
CA PRO A 343 9.71 12.96 6.32
C PRO A 343 9.23 14.18 7.14
N HIS A 344 8.61 13.94 8.30
CA HIS A 344 7.99 14.94 9.16
C HIS A 344 8.23 14.63 10.63
N ARG A 345 7.93 15.62 11.48
CA ARG A 345 7.91 15.49 12.95
C ARG A 345 6.49 15.72 13.48
N LEU A 346 6.28 15.42 14.74
CA LEU A 346 5.00 15.53 15.42
C LEU A 346 5.07 16.51 16.60
N GLU A 347 4.02 17.33 16.72
CA GLU A 347 3.64 17.99 17.97
C GLU A 347 2.34 17.35 18.47
N SER A 348 2.21 17.15 19.77
CA SER A 348 0.95 16.70 20.38
C SER A 348 0.44 17.79 21.32
N VAL A 349 -0.84 18.15 21.19
CA VAL A 349 -1.51 18.99 22.16
C VAL A 349 -2.68 18.22 22.75
N LYS A 350 -2.58 17.90 24.03
CA LYS A 350 -3.68 17.28 24.76
C LYS A 350 -4.83 18.29 24.91
N ILE A 351 -5.96 17.98 24.30
CA ILE A 351 -7.16 18.81 24.37
C ILE A 351 -8.18 18.29 25.38
N PHE A 352 -8.04 17.06 25.90
CA PHE A 352 -8.96 16.50 26.89
C PHE A 352 -8.45 16.65 28.33
N PRO A 353 -9.35 16.99 29.29
CA PRO A 353 -8.99 16.97 30.70
C PRO A 353 -8.67 15.54 31.16
N PRO A 354 -7.89 15.36 32.25
CA PRO A 354 -7.60 14.04 32.81
C PRO A 354 -8.85 13.25 33.21
N LEU A 355 -9.94 13.93 33.51
CA LEU A 355 -11.25 13.36 33.84
C LEU A 355 -12.36 14.12 33.10
N GLY A 356 -13.26 13.38 32.46
CA GLY A 356 -14.40 13.95 31.73
C GLY A 356 -14.05 14.40 30.31
N VAL A 357 -14.88 15.27 29.75
CA VAL A 357 -14.73 15.84 28.41
C VAL A 357 -14.99 17.34 28.44
N ASN A 358 -14.45 18.08 27.48
CA ASN A 358 -14.80 19.49 27.37
C ASN A 358 -16.25 19.64 26.90
N PRO A 359 -16.95 20.70 27.34
CA PRO A 359 -18.26 21.02 26.79
C PRO A 359 -18.16 21.28 25.27
N PRO A 360 -19.03 20.66 24.43
CA PRO A 360 -18.90 20.78 22.98
C PRO A 360 -18.93 22.21 22.43
N HIS A 361 -19.62 23.12 23.12
CA HIS A 361 -19.76 24.52 22.74
C HIS A 361 -18.52 25.39 23.01
N LEU A 362 -17.43 24.81 23.52
CA LEU A 362 -16.15 25.49 23.72
C LEU A 362 -15.02 24.89 22.88
N TYR A 363 -15.30 23.92 21.98
CA TYR A 363 -14.22 23.30 21.22
C TYR A 363 -13.52 24.27 20.25
N GLY A 364 -14.21 25.30 19.71
CA GLY A 364 -13.53 26.33 18.93
C GLY A 364 -12.49 27.09 19.77
N TRP A 365 -12.84 27.50 20.99
CA TRP A 365 -11.88 28.07 21.94
C TRP A 365 -10.74 27.11 22.30
N VAL A 366 -11.04 25.84 22.59
CA VAL A 366 -10.03 24.81 22.93
C VAL A 366 -9.03 24.63 21.79
N VAL A 367 -9.50 24.54 20.54
CA VAL A 367 -8.63 24.41 19.37
C VAL A 367 -7.83 25.69 19.13
N ALA A 368 -8.45 26.87 19.22
CA ALA A 368 -7.73 28.14 19.12
C ALA A 368 -6.61 28.25 20.16
N LYS A 369 -6.87 27.82 21.40
CA LYS A 369 -5.87 27.79 22.47
C LYS A 369 -4.76 26.78 22.17
N ALA A 370 -5.08 25.59 21.66
CA ALA A 370 -4.10 24.59 21.28
C ALA A 370 -3.16 25.07 20.17
N VAL A 371 -3.71 25.69 19.12
CA VAL A 371 -2.95 26.31 18.04
C VAL A 371 -2.04 27.41 18.59
N ASN A 372 -2.58 28.29 19.43
CA ASN A 372 -1.81 29.37 20.04
C ASN A 372 -0.63 28.85 20.87
N THR A 373 -0.81 27.78 21.64
CA THR A 373 0.27 27.16 22.45
C THR A 373 1.48 26.76 21.62
N VAL A 374 1.27 26.02 20.52
CA VAL A 374 2.40 25.55 19.68
C VAL A 374 3.02 26.68 18.86
N GLU A 375 2.20 27.63 18.41
CA GLU A 375 2.66 28.77 17.62
C GLU A 375 3.46 29.79 18.44
N GLN A 376 3.14 29.95 19.73
CA GLN A 376 3.94 30.76 20.65
C GLN A 376 5.31 30.16 20.90
N GLN A 377 5.39 28.84 21.03
CA GLN A 377 6.67 28.17 21.29
C GLN A 377 7.56 28.13 20.05
N ASN A 378 6.98 27.85 18.88
CA ASN A 378 7.72 27.73 17.63
C ASN A 378 6.96 28.43 16.48
N PRO A 379 7.14 29.74 16.27
CA PRO A 379 6.35 30.52 15.33
C PRO A 379 6.64 30.21 13.86
N ASP A 380 7.84 29.75 13.51
CA ASP A 380 8.22 29.59 12.09
C ASP A 380 7.95 28.18 11.54
N ARG A 381 7.54 27.22 12.38
CA ARG A 381 7.23 25.84 11.94
C ARG A 381 6.02 25.82 10.99
N ARG A 382 6.18 25.06 9.90
CA ARG A 382 5.12 24.72 8.95
C ARG A 382 4.32 23.54 9.51
N ARG A 383 3.02 23.73 9.73
CA ARG A 383 2.16 22.78 10.43
C ARG A 383 0.99 22.29 9.58
N ILE A 384 0.69 21.01 9.71
CA ILE A 384 -0.63 20.45 9.43
C ILE A 384 -1.29 20.17 10.78
N PHE A 385 -2.42 20.82 11.07
CA PHE A 385 -3.19 20.54 12.26
C PHE A 385 -4.17 19.40 11.99
N VAL A 386 -4.27 18.44 12.91
CA VAL A 386 -5.19 17.31 12.78
C VAL A 386 -5.93 17.06 14.08
N THR A 387 -7.24 16.81 13.98
CA THR A 387 -8.10 16.42 15.11
C THR A 387 -9.07 15.34 14.69
N MET A 388 -9.22 14.33 15.55
CA MET A 388 -10.23 13.28 15.37
C MET A 388 -11.43 13.47 16.28
N THR A 389 -11.36 14.46 17.16
CA THR A 389 -12.46 14.81 18.05
C THR A 389 -13.58 15.41 17.23
N THR A 390 -14.77 14.87 17.42
CA THR A 390 -16.00 15.36 16.81
C THR A 390 -17.11 15.48 17.85
N ALA A 391 -18.16 16.23 17.52
CA ALA A 391 -19.36 16.30 18.33
C ALA A 391 -20.60 16.32 17.43
N ILE A 392 -21.71 15.76 17.92
CA ILE A 392 -22.99 15.86 17.20
C ILE A 392 -23.37 17.33 17.10
N GLY A 393 -23.23 17.88 15.90
CA GLY A 393 -23.48 19.27 15.59
C GLY A 393 -24.97 19.57 15.38
N PRO A 394 -25.31 20.85 15.14
CA PRO A 394 -26.64 21.22 14.71
C PRO A 394 -26.97 20.54 13.37
N GLY A 395 -28.14 19.92 13.29
CA GLY A 395 -28.57 19.20 12.10
C GLY A 395 -28.53 20.05 10.81
N ALA A 396 -28.39 19.35 9.67
CA ALA A 396 -28.41 19.89 8.31
C ALA A 396 -27.19 20.77 7.91
N GLY A 397 -26.01 20.56 8.49
CA GLY A 397 -24.73 21.11 8.01
C GLY A 397 -24.50 22.59 8.30
N LYS A 398 -25.21 23.14 9.29
CA LYS A 398 -25.05 24.55 9.65
C LYS A 398 -23.69 24.80 10.31
N PRO A 399 -23.02 25.93 10.02
CA PRO A 399 -21.82 26.34 10.73
C PRO A 399 -22.05 26.41 12.24
N THR A 400 -21.04 26.00 12.99
CA THR A 400 -20.96 26.07 14.46
C THR A 400 -19.91 27.08 14.89
N GLU A 401 -19.86 27.36 16.19
CA GLU A 401 -18.74 28.09 16.80
C GLU A 401 -17.40 27.41 16.45
N TRP A 402 -17.36 26.09 16.55
CA TRP A 402 -16.14 25.32 16.31
C TRP A 402 -15.71 25.35 14.85
N SER A 403 -16.58 24.99 13.90
CA SER A 403 -16.22 25.04 12.47
C SER A 403 -15.90 26.46 12.00
N GLY A 404 -16.59 27.47 12.55
CA GLY A 404 -16.29 28.87 12.28
C GLY A 404 -14.91 29.29 12.79
N CYS A 405 -14.51 28.82 13.97
CA CYS A 405 -13.16 29.00 14.49
C CYS A 405 -12.10 28.33 13.60
N ILE A 406 -12.35 27.09 13.14
CA ILE A 406 -11.46 26.42 12.18
C ILE A 406 -11.34 27.24 10.88
N ASP A 407 -12.45 27.76 10.35
CA ASP A 407 -12.43 28.58 9.13
C ASP A 407 -11.65 29.89 9.31
N GLN A 408 -11.73 30.52 10.49
CA GLN A 408 -10.95 31.73 10.83
C GLN A 408 -9.45 31.42 10.94
N LEU A 409 -9.10 30.33 11.63
CA LEU A 409 -7.71 29.89 11.79
C LEU A 409 -7.10 29.49 10.45
N ALA A 410 -7.85 28.78 9.60
CA ALA A 410 -7.41 28.36 8.28
C ALA A 410 -7.19 29.56 7.33
N PHE A 411 -8.09 30.56 7.38
CA PHE A 411 -7.92 31.82 6.65
C PHE A 411 -6.69 32.61 7.11
N GLY A 412 -6.29 32.42 8.37
CA GLY A 412 -5.05 32.95 8.93
C GLY A 412 -5.22 34.07 9.95
N LEU A 413 -6.41 34.18 10.55
CA LEU A 413 -6.65 35.05 11.70
C LEU A 413 -6.13 34.44 13.00
N ASP A 414 -6.09 35.24 14.07
CA ASP A 414 -5.98 34.74 15.44
C ASP A 414 -7.32 34.07 15.84
N GLY A 415 -7.28 32.89 16.45
CA GLY A 415 -8.50 32.17 16.86
C GLY A 415 -9.09 32.59 18.21
N LEU A 416 -8.31 33.25 19.08
CA LEU A 416 -8.74 33.67 20.42
C LEU A 416 -9.30 35.10 20.42
N GLU A 417 -8.62 36.03 19.73
CA GLU A 417 -9.05 37.43 19.61
C GLU A 417 -8.98 37.95 18.16
N PRO A 418 -9.70 37.31 17.20
CA PRO A 418 -9.60 37.62 15.75
C PRO A 418 -9.87 39.09 15.38
N TYR A 419 -10.62 39.81 16.22
CA TYR A 419 -11.06 41.17 15.97
C TYR A 419 -10.53 42.18 17.01
N GLY A 420 -9.72 41.74 17.98
CA GLY A 420 -9.29 42.58 19.11
C GLY A 420 -8.49 43.82 18.69
N ASN A 421 -7.68 43.68 17.64
CA ASN A 421 -6.88 44.76 17.06
C ASN A 421 -7.47 45.31 15.73
N GLY A 422 -8.70 44.91 15.39
CA GLY A 422 -9.28 45.07 14.06
C GLY A 422 -8.67 44.10 13.03
N VAL A 423 -9.43 43.74 12.00
CA VAL A 423 -8.91 42.92 10.89
C VAL A 423 -8.23 43.85 9.90
N GLN A 424 -6.92 43.68 9.70
CA GLN A 424 -6.19 44.36 8.64
C GLN A 424 -6.54 43.70 7.29
N TRP A 425 -7.06 44.50 6.36
CA TRP A 425 -7.43 44.07 5.01
C TRP A 425 -6.51 44.72 3.98
N GLY A 426 -6.08 43.97 2.96
CA GLY A 426 -5.26 44.49 1.86
C GLY A 426 -4.07 43.57 1.54
N ALA A 427 -3.30 43.94 0.50
CA ALA A 427 -2.14 43.15 0.05
C ALA A 427 -1.02 43.03 1.11
N ASP A 428 -1.01 43.93 2.09
CA ASP A 428 0.02 43.99 3.14
C ASP A 428 -0.38 43.26 4.44
N ALA A 429 -1.55 42.62 4.49
CA ALA A 429 -1.99 41.86 5.66
C ALA A 429 -1.17 40.57 5.78
N VAL A 430 -0.44 40.42 6.90
CA VAL A 430 0.32 39.20 7.20
C VAL A 430 -0.64 38.16 7.79
N LEU A 431 -1.23 37.32 6.94
CA LEU A 431 -2.07 36.20 7.34
C LEU A 431 -1.23 34.94 7.57
N ARG A 432 -1.54 34.21 8.64
CA ARG A 432 -0.89 32.92 8.94
C ARG A 432 -1.84 31.77 8.62
N GLN A 433 -1.96 31.43 7.34
CA GLN A 433 -2.82 30.35 6.88
C GLN A 433 -2.44 29.00 7.51
N ARG A 434 -3.44 28.16 7.78
CA ARG A 434 -3.26 26.88 8.47
C ARG A 434 -4.01 25.78 7.72
N LEU A 435 -3.35 24.65 7.52
CA LEU A 435 -4.01 23.45 7.01
C LEU A 435 -4.60 22.64 8.16
N PHE A 436 -5.91 22.39 8.11
CA PHE A 436 -6.60 21.51 9.05
C PHE A 436 -7.10 20.24 8.36
N VAL A 437 -6.91 19.11 9.02
CA VAL A 437 -7.46 17.81 8.68
C VAL A 437 -8.38 17.36 9.82
N LEU A 438 -9.64 17.06 9.50
CA LEU A 438 -10.71 16.79 10.45
C LEU A 438 -11.32 15.42 10.16
N ALA A 439 -11.54 14.60 11.19
CA ALA A 439 -12.40 13.43 11.05
C ALA A 439 -13.85 13.84 10.76
N ALA A 440 -14.56 13.06 9.95
CA ALA A 440 -15.96 13.31 9.61
C ALA A 440 -16.95 12.95 10.72
N GLY A 441 -16.52 12.20 11.74
CA GLY A 441 -17.37 11.61 12.76
C GLY A 441 -17.93 10.26 12.31
N ASN A 442 -18.36 9.44 13.27
CA ASN A 442 -18.60 8.01 13.06
C ASN A 442 -20.07 7.64 13.18
N VAL A 443 -20.52 6.72 12.31
CA VAL A 443 -21.71 5.91 12.58
C VAL A 443 -21.42 4.99 13.76
N PRO A 444 -22.21 4.99 14.84
CA PRO A 444 -22.03 4.05 15.95
C PRO A 444 -22.08 2.60 15.46
N TRP A 445 -21.13 1.78 15.89
CA TRP A 445 -20.96 0.43 15.36
C TRP A 445 -22.20 -0.46 15.53
N GLN A 446 -22.98 -0.24 16.59
CA GLN A 446 -24.23 -0.97 16.83
C GLN A 446 -25.27 -0.78 15.70
N ALA A 447 -25.14 0.29 14.91
CA ALA A 447 -26.05 0.60 13.80
C ALA A 447 -25.56 0.07 12.44
N TRP A 448 -24.37 -0.54 12.35
CA TRP A 448 -23.81 -0.99 11.06
C TRP A 448 -24.60 -2.13 10.40
N GLY A 449 -25.52 -2.79 11.11
CA GLY A 449 -26.37 -3.85 10.57
C GLY A 449 -27.30 -3.42 9.43
N THR A 450 -27.53 -2.11 9.26
CA THR A 450 -28.31 -1.53 8.15
C THR A 450 -27.44 -0.85 7.09
N TYR A 451 -26.14 -1.18 7.03
CA TYR A 451 -25.24 -0.75 5.97
C TYR A 451 -25.78 -1.15 4.58
N PRO A 452 -25.68 -0.28 3.55
CA PRO A 452 -25.08 1.07 3.55
C PRO A 452 -26.06 2.19 3.93
N ASP A 453 -27.34 1.89 4.19
CA ASP A 453 -28.36 2.92 4.42
C ASP A 453 -28.07 3.79 5.64
N ILE A 454 -27.44 3.23 6.68
CA ILE A 454 -27.05 3.99 7.86
C ILE A 454 -26.03 5.10 7.55
N ASN A 455 -25.11 4.90 6.61
CA ASN A 455 -24.11 5.92 6.24
C ASN A 455 -24.75 7.12 5.55
N TYR A 456 -25.83 6.87 4.79
CA TYR A 456 -26.61 7.91 4.13
C TYR A 456 -27.51 8.68 5.09
N ASN A 457 -27.89 8.06 6.20
CA ASN A 457 -28.80 8.61 7.19
C ASN A 457 -28.07 9.14 8.44
N THR A 458 -26.74 9.09 8.47
CA THR A 458 -25.92 9.66 9.54
C THR A 458 -25.12 10.83 8.99
N SER A 459 -25.40 12.00 9.54
CA SER A 459 -24.73 13.25 9.16
C SER A 459 -23.29 13.26 9.65
N ILE A 460 -22.41 13.90 8.87
CA ILE A 460 -21.11 14.38 9.35
C ILE A 460 -21.29 15.24 10.60
N GLU A 461 -20.34 15.11 11.51
CA GLU A 461 -20.30 15.75 12.82
C GLU A 461 -19.49 17.06 12.81
N ASP A 462 -19.67 17.88 13.84
CA ASP A 462 -18.90 19.09 14.10
C ASP A 462 -17.44 18.71 14.42
N PRO A 463 -16.39 19.34 13.84
CA PRO A 463 -16.37 20.53 12.97
C PRO A 463 -16.28 20.25 11.47
N GLY A 464 -16.67 19.07 11.01
CA GLY A 464 -16.54 18.63 9.62
C GLY A 464 -17.25 19.49 8.57
N GLN A 465 -18.14 20.41 8.97
CA GLN A 465 -18.75 21.41 8.08
C GLN A 465 -17.86 22.62 7.74
N SER A 466 -16.66 22.74 8.31
CA SER A 466 -15.71 23.79 7.95
C SER A 466 -15.46 23.82 6.44
N TRP A 467 -15.49 25.01 5.85
CA TRP A 467 -15.24 25.23 4.43
C TRP A 467 -13.77 25.16 4.07
N ASN A 468 -12.92 25.62 4.99
CA ASN A 468 -11.50 25.81 4.73
C ASN A 468 -10.64 24.60 5.13
N ALA A 469 -11.17 23.68 5.94
CA ALA A 469 -10.50 22.43 6.31
C ALA A 469 -10.78 21.26 5.37
N ILE A 470 -9.95 20.21 5.46
CA ILE A 470 -10.18 18.90 4.87
C ILE A 470 -10.94 18.06 5.88
N THR A 471 -12.16 17.64 5.55
CA THR A 471 -12.97 16.69 6.31
C THR A 471 -12.83 15.32 5.67
N VAL A 472 -12.44 14.33 6.46
CA VAL A 472 -12.03 13.01 6.00
C VAL A 472 -13.03 11.96 6.46
N GLY A 473 -13.65 11.27 5.49
CA GLY A 473 -14.44 10.07 5.74
C GLY A 473 -13.58 8.81 5.68
N ALA A 474 -14.18 7.67 5.95
CA ALA A 474 -13.51 6.38 5.94
C ALA A 474 -13.97 5.52 4.74
N CYS A 475 -13.03 4.92 4.03
CA CYS A 475 -13.25 3.81 3.12
C CYS A 475 -12.53 2.57 3.64
N THR A 476 -12.70 1.42 2.98
CA THR A 476 -11.91 0.25 3.35
C THR A 476 -11.54 -0.64 2.18
N GLN A 477 -10.29 -1.10 2.17
CA GLN A 477 -9.72 -2.15 1.35
C GLN A 477 -9.52 -3.45 2.16
N LEU A 478 -9.71 -3.39 3.49
CA LEU A 478 -9.52 -4.54 4.37
C LEU A 478 -10.69 -5.52 4.22
N GLU A 479 -10.35 -6.73 3.79
CA GLU A 479 -11.31 -7.79 3.48
C GLU A 479 -10.97 -9.14 4.09
N ASP A 480 -9.77 -9.29 4.66
CA ASP A 480 -9.36 -10.60 5.12
C ASP A 480 -10.06 -10.98 6.42
N VAL A 481 -10.56 -12.20 6.43
CA VAL A 481 -11.23 -12.82 7.58
C VAL A 481 -10.82 -14.28 7.56
N ASP A 482 -9.98 -14.65 8.52
CA ASP A 482 -9.59 -16.05 8.67
C ASP A 482 -10.81 -16.88 9.04
N ARG A 483 -11.32 -17.64 8.07
CA ARG A 483 -12.50 -18.50 8.24
C ARG A 483 -12.25 -19.70 9.16
N GLN A 484 -11.01 -20.01 9.51
CA GLN A 484 -10.72 -21.01 10.53
C GLN A 484 -11.06 -20.46 11.92
N HIS A 485 -10.69 -19.21 12.21
CA HIS A 485 -10.99 -18.53 13.47
C HIS A 485 -12.40 -17.92 13.49
N TRP A 486 -12.87 -17.41 12.35
CA TRP A 486 -14.11 -16.68 12.17
C TRP A 486 -14.99 -17.29 11.06
N PRO A 487 -15.42 -18.57 11.17
CA PRO A 487 -16.06 -19.32 10.08
C PRO A 487 -17.37 -18.71 9.57
N ASN A 488 -18.03 -17.92 10.41
CA ASN A 488 -19.33 -17.33 10.14
C ASN A 488 -19.29 -15.80 9.97
N ALA A 489 -18.11 -15.18 10.01
CA ALA A 489 -17.97 -13.75 9.87
C ALA A 489 -18.10 -13.34 8.39
N ARG A 490 -18.96 -12.36 8.14
CA ARG A 490 -19.18 -11.77 6.82
C ARG A 490 -18.86 -10.29 6.86
N LEU A 491 -18.06 -9.81 5.91
CA LEU A 491 -17.74 -8.40 5.77
C LEU A 491 -18.99 -7.53 5.63
N ILE A 492 -18.97 -6.35 6.28
CA ILE A 492 -20.04 -5.35 6.14
C ILE A 492 -19.85 -4.55 4.85
N ALA A 493 -18.70 -3.91 4.68
CA ALA A 493 -18.38 -3.19 3.46
C ALA A 493 -17.63 -4.08 2.46
N GLN A 494 -17.91 -3.88 1.17
CA GLN A 494 -17.12 -4.45 0.08
C GLN A 494 -15.81 -3.69 -0.09
N VAL A 495 -14.79 -4.35 -0.63
CA VAL A 495 -13.47 -3.77 -0.91
C VAL A 495 -13.56 -2.51 -1.76
N GLY A 496 -12.84 -1.50 -1.33
CA GLY A 496 -12.86 -0.15 -1.88
C GLY A 496 -14.18 0.58 -1.64
N GLY A 497 -15.10 0.05 -0.85
CA GLY A 497 -16.34 0.72 -0.47
C GLY A 497 -16.15 1.77 0.61
N LEU A 498 -17.23 2.50 0.91
CA LEU A 498 -17.29 3.34 2.10
C LEU A 498 -17.22 2.44 3.35
N SER A 499 -16.43 2.81 4.35
CA SER A 499 -16.38 2.08 5.61
C SER A 499 -17.74 2.19 6.31
N PRO A 500 -18.21 1.14 7.03
CA PRO A 500 -19.47 1.21 7.76
C PRO A 500 -19.47 2.31 8.83
N ALA A 501 -18.30 2.74 9.30
CA ALA A 501 -18.14 3.83 10.24
C ALA A 501 -18.35 5.22 9.61
N SER A 502 -18.22 5.39 8.30
CA SER A 502 -18.18 6.73 7.69
C SER A 502 -19.54 7.41 7.66
N THR A 503 -19.54 8.73 7.86
CA THR A 503 -20.72 9.60 7.74
C THR A 503 -20.67 10.41 6.43
N THR A 504 -21.80 11.03 6.04
CA THR A 504 -21.90 11.80 4.78
C THR A 504 -22.66 13.11 4.95
N SER A 505 -22.43 14.09 4.06
CA SER A 505 -23.20 15.34 4.02
C SER A 505 -24.55 15.19 3.28
N ARG A 506 -25.03 13.97 3.00
CA ARG A 506 -26.23 13.73 2.19
C ARG A 506 -27.48 14.41 2.76
N LEU A 507 -27.57 14.54 4.08
CA LEU A 507 -28.69 15.18 4.78
C LEU A 507 -28.58 16.71 4.87
N TRP A 508 -27.52 17.30 4.34
CA TRP A 508 -27.30 18.75 4.42
C TRP A 508 -28.07 19.50 3.34
N ARG A 509 -28.35 20.78 3.60
CA ARG A 509 -28.93 21.67 2.59
C ARG A 509 -27.91 21.90 1.48
N HIS A 510 -28.38 22.02 0.23
CA HIS A 510 -27.53 22.28 -0.94
C HIS A 510 -26.72 23.59 -0.87
N SER A 511 -27.03 24.50 0.04
CA SER A 511 -26.27 25.73 0.29
C SER A 511 -24.97 25.51 1.08
N TRP A 512 -24.78 24.33 1.67
CA TRP A 512 -23.62 23.97 2.48
C TRP A 512 -22.61 23.13 1.69
N PRO A 513 -21.33 23.08 2.11
CA PRO A 513 -20.30 22.42 1.34
C PRO A 513 -20.56 20.91 1.28
N LEU A 514 -20.18 20.28 0.17
CA LEU A 514 -20.21 18.82 0.03
C LEU A 514 -19.06 18.22 0.84
N LYS A 515 -19.36 17.29 1.73
CA LYS A 515 -18.39 16.62 2.61
C LYS A 515 -18.71 15.11 2.71
N PRO A 516 -17.73 14.24 3.01
CA PRO A 516 -16.31 14.54 3.23
C PRO A 516 -15.62 14.97 1.94
N ASP A 517 -14.49 15.67 2.03
CA ASP A 517 -13.72 16.08 0.85
C ASP A 517 -12.95 14.89 0.24
N VAL A 518 -12.47 13.99 1.10
CA VAL A 518 -11.75 12.77 0.74
C VAL A 518 -12.11 11.63 1.69
N VAL A 519 -11.76 10.41 1.31
CA VAL A 519 -11.84 9.23 2.16
C VAL A 519 -10.49 8.49 2.16
N ALA A 520 -10.15 7.87 3.28
CA ALA A 520 -8.95 7.03 3.44
C ALA A 520 -9.29 5.76 4.24
N GLU A 521 -8.37 4.79 4.32
CA GLU A 521 -8.58 3.53 5.04
C GLU A 521 -8.97 3.81 6.51
N GLY A 522 -10.16 3.35 6.90
CA GLY A 522 -10.66 3.39 8.28
C GLY A 522 -11.08 2.01 8.78
N GLY A 523 -10.77 0.96 8.04
CA GLY A 523 -11.14 -0.39 8.39
C GLY A 523 -12.62 -0.71 8.16
N ASN A 524 -12.94 -1.96 8.49
CA ASN A 524 -14.22 -2.59 8.21
C ASN A 524 -14.79 -3.20 9.51
N GLY A 525 -15.95 -3.84 9.38
CA GLY A 525 -16.54 -4.66 10.43
C GLY A 525 -17.11 -5.93 9.84
N SER A 526 -17.55 -6.83 10.71
CA SER A 526 -18.15 -8.10 10.32
C SER A 526 -19.51 -8.32 10.96
N LEU A 527 -20.33 -9.14 10.29
CA LEU A 527 -21.56 -9.70 10.80
C LEU A 527 -21.34 -11.18 11.06
N ASP A 528 -21.78 -11.66 12.22
CA ASP A 528 -21.83 -13.10 12.46
C ASP A 528 -23.05 -13.76 11.78
N HIS A 529 -23.18 -15.09 11.95
CA HIS A 529 -24.33 -15.86 11.44
C HIS A 529 -25.70 -15.39 11.95
N THR A 530 -25.75 -14.70 13.10
CA THR A 530 -26.98 -14.13 13.69
C THR A 530 -27.22 -12.67 13.30
N GLN A 531 -26.42 -12.12 12.37
CA GLN A 531 -26.44 -10.72 11.96
C GLN A 531 -26.05 -9.74 13.09
N VAL A 532 -25.32 -10.21 14.11
CA VAL A 532 -24.75 -9.32 15.14
C VAL A 532 -23.50 -8.67 14.58
N VAL A 533 -23.42 -7.34 14.73
CA VAL A 533 -22.26 -6.55 14.32
C VAL A 533 -21.10 -6.75 15.27
N ASN A 534 -19.90 -6.92 14.70
CA ASN A 534 -18.63 -6.86 15.40
C ASN A 534 -17.74 -5.80 14.73
N VAL A 535 -17.04 -5.02 15.55
CA VAL A 535 -15.90 -4.21 15.10
C VAL A 535 -14.72 -5.17 14.96
N GLY A 536 -14.23 -5.34 13.74
CA GLY A 536 -13.21 -6.35 13.44
C GLY A 536 -13.77 -7.66 12.82
N PRO A 537 -13.00 -8.76 12.75
CA PRO A 537 -11.75 -9.05 13.51
C PRO A 537 -10.59 -8.09 13.25
N ASN A 538 -9.51 -8.20 14.01
CA ASN A 538 -8.35 -7.29 13.93
C ASN A 538 -7.79 -7.16 12.51
N SER A 539 -7.90 -8.21 11.69
CA SER A 539 -7.55 -8.21 10.25
C SER A 539 -8.34 -7.19 9.40
N LEU A 540 -9.46 -6.68 9.93
CA LEU A 540 -10.28 -5.62 9.36
C LEU A 540 -10.03 -4.24 9.98
N ARG A 541 -9.02 -4.10 10.84
CA ARG A 541 -8.65 -2.86 11.53
C ARG A 541 -7.21 -2.46 11.19
N ILE A 542 -6.88 -1.20 11.42
CA ILE A 542 -5.54 -0.65 11.12
C ILE A 542 -4.60 -0.92 12.29
N LEU A 543 -3.39 -1.41 11.99
CA LEU A 543 -2.35 -1.65 13.00
C LEU A 543 -1.59 -0.36 13.31
N THR A 544 -1.42 -0.04 14.59
CA THR A 544 -0.73 1.18 15.05
C THR A 544 -0.01 0.99 16.39
N THR A 545 0.60 2.06 16.92
CA THR A 545 1.33 2.08 18.18
C THR A 545 0.42 2.11 19.39
N SER A 546 0.76 1.36 20.43
CA SER A 546 0.04 1.31 21.70
C SER A 546 0.54 2.38 22.70
N HIS A 547 -0.37 2.97 23.47
CA HIS A 547 0.00 3.83 24.61
C HIS A 547 0.59 3.06 25.80
N ARG A 548 0.55 1.73 25.81
CA ARG A 548 1.14 0.87 26.84
C ARG A 548 2.14 -0.12 26.24
N PRO A 549 3.28 0.37 25.70
CA PRO A 549 4.24 -0.49 24.99
C PRO A 549 4.85 -1.61 25.85
N HIS A 550 4.78 -1.48 27.18
CA HIS A 550 5.22 -2.51 28.12
C HIS A 550 4.24 -3.69 28.26
N GLN A 551 2.97 -3.52 27.87
CA GLN A 551 1.95 -4.58 27.87
C GLN A 551 1.81 -5.18 26.47
N SER A 552 1.67 -4.33 25.46
CA SER A 552 1.65 -4.67 24.03
C SER A 552 2.21 -3.46 23.30
N ALA A 553 3.19 -3.66 22.42
CA ALA A 553 3.79 -2.56 21.67
C ALA A 553 2.84 -2.06 20.58
N LEU A 554 1.99 -2.93 20.05
CA LEU A 554 1.06 -2.62 18.98
C LEU A 554 -0.38 -2.61 19.49
N ALA A 555 -1.23 -1.85 18.82
CA ALA A 555 -2.67 -1.73 19.03
C ALA A 555 -3.39 -1.68 17.68
N GLU A 556 -4.71 -1.85 17.68
CA GLU A 556 -5.54 -1.57 16.52
C GLU A 556 -6.28 -0.24 16.67
N THR A 557 -6.63 0.36 15.54
CA THR A 557 -7.49 1.53 15.47
C THR A 557 -8.35 1.50 14.19
N GLY A 558 -9.15 2.53 13.95
CA GLY A 558 -9.88 2.64 12.70
C GLY A 558 -10.83 3.83 12.64
N ASP A 559 -11.90 3.62 11.88
CA ASP A 559 -12.98 4.55 11.59
C ASP A 559 -12.46 5.86 10.97
N THR A 560 -13.21 6.96 11.10
CA THR A 560 -12.79 8.24 10.50
C THR A 560 -11.58 8.87 11.18
N SER A 561 -11.25 8.46 12.41
CA SER A 561 -10.03 8.86 13.12
C SER A 561 -8.77 8.40 12.37
N ALA A 562 -8.67 7.10 12.10
CA ALA A 562 -7.51 6.55 11.39
C ALA A 562 -7.40 7.08 9.95
N ALA A 563 -8.54 7.24 9.27
CA ALA A 563 -8.58 7.83 7.94
C ALA A 563 -8.04 9.27 7.94
N ALA A 564 -8.43 10.10 8.91
CA ALA A 564 -7.93 11.46 9.06
C ALA A 564 -6.44 11.51 9.43
N ALA A 565 -5.95 10.56 10.26
CA ALA A 565 -4.52 10.44 10.55
C ALA A 565 -3.70 10.13 9.28
N GLU A 566 -4.20 9.22 8.43
CA GLU A 566 -3.55 8.89 7.17
C GLU A 566 -3.55 10.09 6.20
N VAL A 567 -4.64 10.85 6.12
CA VAL A 567 -4.66 12.08 5.30
C VAL A 567 -3.72 13.15 5.84
N ALA A 568 -3.58 13.27 7.16
CA ALA A 568 -2.57 14.15 7.76
C ALA A 568 -1.14 13.70 7.43
N ARG A 569 -0.87 12.38 7.44
CA ARG A 569 0.40 11.80 6.96
C ARG A 569 0.65 12.15 5.50
N ILE A 570 -0.31 11.90 4.60
CA ILE A 570 -0.20 12.24 3.17
C ILE A 570 0.10 13.75 3.01
N SER A 571 -0.58 14.60 3.76
CA SER A 571 -0.36 16.05 3.74
C SER A 571 1.06 16.42 4.18
N ALA A 572 1.61 15.74 5.19
CA ALA A 572 2.99 15.91 5.65
C ALA A 572 4.01 15.47 4.60
N HIS A 573 3.79 14.33 3.94
CA HIS A 573 4.63 13.86 2.84
C HIS A 573 4.62 14.86 1.66
N LEU A 574 3.45 15.38 1.30
CA LEU A 574 3.33 16.40 0.26
C LEU A 574 4.04 17.70 0.67
N ARG A 575 3.92 18.13 1.93
CA ARG A 575 4.62 19.32 2.44
C ARG A 575 6.13 19.13 2.46
N ALA A 576 6.62 17.94 2.81
CA ALA A 576 8.06 17.63 2.78
C ALA A 576 8.59 17.66 1.35
N ARG A 577 7.82 17.15 0.38
CA ARG A 577 8.17 17.20 -1.04
C ARG A 577 8.08 18.62 -1.62
N TYR A 578 7.11 19.41 -1.17
CA TYR A 578 6.81 20.79 -1.62
C TYR A 578 6.78 21.80 -0.45
N PRO A 579 7.95 22.12 0.15
CA PRO A 579 8.00 22.96 1.35
C PRO A 579 7.57 24.42 1.12
N SER A 580 7.65 24.89 -0.12
CA SER A 580 7.27 26.26 -0.51
C SER A 580 5.79 26.44 -0.84
N TYR A 581 5.02 25.36 -1.00
CA TYR A 581 3.61 25.43 -1.38
C TYR A 581 2.77 26.04 -0.26
N TRP A 582 1.67 26.69 -0.61
CA TRP A 582 0.75 27.25 0.40
C TRP A 582 -0.12 26.13 1.01
N GLU A 583 -0.84 26.44 2.08
CA GLU A 583 -1.72 25.47 2.74
C GLU A 583 -2.85 25.02 1.79
N GLU A 584 -3.43 25.95 1.04
CA GLU A 584 -4.47 25.67 0.04
C GLU A 584 -3.94 24.84 -1.13
N THR A 585 -2.66 24.97 -1.49
CA THR A 585 -2.06 24.18 -2.56
C THR A 585 -1.89 22.72 -2.12
N ILE A 586 -1.43 22.45 -0.89
CA ILE A 586 -1.39 21.08 -0.37
C ILE A 586 -2.80 20.50 -0.25
N ARG A 587 -3.75 21.29 0.27
CA ARG A 587 -5.16 20.91 0.30
C ARG A 587 -5.68 20.50 -1.07
N ALA A 588 -5.41 21.30 -2.09
CA ALA A 588 -5.81 21.02 -3.46
C ALA A 588 -5.17 19.73 -4.00
N LEU A 589 -3.89 19.48 -3.71
CA LEU A 589 -3.21 18.24 -4.13
C LEU A 589 -3.81 16.99 -3.48
N VAL A 590 -4.15 17.04 -2.20
CA VAL A 590 -4.84 15.94 -1.51
C VAL A 590 -6.19 15.66 -2.17
N ILE A 591 -7.04 16.69 -2.31
CA ILE A 591 -8.41 16.53 -2.81
C ILE A 591 -8.42 16.13 -4.29
N HIS A 592 -7.65 16.80 -5.14
CA HIS A 592 -7.62 16.49 -6.58
C HIS A 592 -6.77 15.26 -6.92
N GLY A 593 -5.88 14.85 -6.02
CA GLY A 593 -5.13 13.59 -6.11
C GLY A 593 -5.97 12.37 -5.76
N ALA A 594 -7.04 12.55 -4.96
CA ALA A 594 -7.93 11.46 -4.58
C ALA A 594 -8.60 10.81 -5.80
N ARG A 595 -8.70 9.48 -5.77
CA ARG A 595 -9.30 8.67 -6.83
C ARG A 595 -10.40 7.81 -6.23
N HIS A 596 -11.59 7.87 -6.83
CA HIS A 596 -12.63 6.89 -6.52
C HIS A 596 -12.13 5.48 -6.82
N THR A 597 -12.46 4.53 -5.96
CA THR A 597 -12.23 3.10 -6.21
C THR A 597 -13.20 2.58 -7.28
N PRO A 598 -12.98 1.39 -7.86
CA PRO A 598 -13.98 0.74 -8.70
C PRO A 598 -15.34 0.60 -8.00
N GLN A 599 -15.34 0.23 -6.72
CA GLN A 599 -16.55 0.06 -5.92
C GLN A 599 -17.31 1.37 -5.70
N MET A 600 -16.60 2.47 -5.39
CA MET A 600 -17.22 3.78 -5.26
C MET A 600 -17.80 4.25 -6.60
N ARG A 601 -17.10 4.02 -7.72
CA ARG A 601 -17.61 4.35 -9.06
C ARG A 601 -18.84 3.54 -9.43
N ALA A 602 -18.93 2.27 -9.05
CA ALA A 602 -20.10 1.44 -9.30
C ALA A 602 -21.36 1.98 -8.60
N GLY A 603 -21.20 2.65 -7.46
CA GLY A 603 -22.27 3.34 -6.74
C GLY A 603 -22.64 4.72 -7.32
N LEU A 604 -21.81 5.31 -8.18
CA LEU A 604 -22.14 6.53 -8.92
C LEU A 604 -23.03 6.13 -10.11
N LEU A 605 -24.27 6.62 -10.14
CA LEU A 605 -25.15 6.47 -11.31
C LEU A 605 -24.38 6.92 -12.57
N PRO A 606 -24.54 6.25 -13.74
CA PRO A 606 -23.98 6.75 -14.98
C PRO A 606 -24.50 8.17 -15.18
N VAL A 607 -23.59 9.15 -15.21
CA VAL A 607 -23.95 10.51 -15.56
C VAL A 607 -24.55 10.44 -16.96
N SER A 608 -25.87 10.62 -17.05
CA SER A 608 -26.55 10.88 -18.31
C SER A 608 -25.88 12.12 -18.89
N MET A 609 -24.90 11.93 -19.77
CA MET A 609 -24.44 12.99 -20.65
C MET A 609 -25.58 13.26 -21.62
N THR A 610 -26.58 14.02 -21.18
CA THR A 610 -27.47 14.70 -22.09
C THR A 610 -26.63 15.78 -22.76
N PRO A 611 -26.36 15.71 -24.07
CA PRO A 611 -25.74 16.82 -24.78
C PRO A 611 -26.69 18.02 -24.72
N CYS A 612 -26.10 19.22 -24.63
CA CYS A 612 -26.73 20.55 -24.52
C CYS A 612 -28.18 20.71 -24.98
#